data_AF-A0AAX0BBV8-F1
#
_entry.id   AF-A0AAX0BBV8-F1
#
_cell.length_a   1.000
_cell.length_b   1.000
_cell.length_c   1.000
_cell.angle_alpha   90.00
_cell.angle_beta   90.00
_cell.angle_gamma   90.00
#
_symmetry.space_group_name_H-M   'P 1'
#
loop_
_entity.id
_entity.type
_entity.pdbx_description
1 polymer ?
#
loop_
_entity_poly.entity_id
_entity_poly.type
_entity_poly.pdbx_seq_one_letter_code
_entity_poly.pdbx_strand_id
1 'polypeptide(L)' 'MDMLGVKIKSARKSKNMSICELANKSGLSDSYLSRLENGQRKDPSISTVIKIVTALEISIDDFIKL' A
#
# COMPACT_ATOMS: atom_id res chain seq x y z
N MET A 1 6.03 15.01 3.39
CA MET A 1 6.34 13.57 3.22
C MET A 1 5.05 12.83 3.53
N ASP A 2 4.45 12.14 2.56
CA ASP A 2 3.20 11.42 2.81
C ASP A 2 3.51 10.16 3.64
N MET A 3 3.03 10.12 4.90
CA MET A 3 3.27 8.99 5.79
C MET A 3 2.61 7.71 5.26
N LEU A 4 1.49 7.81 4.54
CA LEU A 4 0.74 6.64 4.12
C LEU A 4 1.51 5.83 3.08
N GLY A 5 2.01 6.48 2.04
CA GLY A 5 2.81 5.83 0.99
C GLY A 5 4.07 5.16 1.55
N VAL A 6 4.74 5.82 2.50
CA VAL A 6 5.92 5.26 3.17
C VAL A 6 5.56 4.04 4.01
N LYS A 7 4.45 4.07 4.78
CA LYS A 7 3.98 2.91 5.56
C LYS A 7 3.66 1.71 4.65
N ILE A 8 2.97 1.95 3.53
CA ILE A 8 2.66 0.91 2.53
C ILE A 8 3.95 0.29 1.99
N LYS A 9 4.92 1.13 1.60
CA LYS A 9 6.23 0.68 1.08
C LYS A 9 6.99 -0.18 2.10
N SER A 10 7.01 0.25 3.35
CA SER A 10 7.67 -0.47 4.44
C SER A 10 7.00 -1.82 4.72
N ALA A 11 5.67 -1.85 4.81
CA ALA A 11 4.90 -3.08 5.01
C ALA A 11 5.04 -4.07 3.83
N ARG A 12 5.06 -3.57 2.59
CA ARG A 12 5.30 -4.41 1.41
C ARG A 12 6.69 -5.05 1.46
N LYS A 13 7.71 -4.25 1.77
CA LYS A 13 9.10 -4.73 1.85
C LYS A 13 9.33 -5.71 3.00
N SER A 14 8.70 -5.50 4.16
CA SER A 14 8.83 -6.45 5.29
C SER A 14 8.24 -7.82 4.98
N LYS A 15 7.32 -7.89 4.00
CA LYS A 15 6.76 -9.14 3.48
C LYS A 15 7.48 -9.67 2.22
N ASN A 16 8.62 -9.10 1.85
CA ASN A 16 9.37 -9.44 0.63
C ASN A 16 8.53 -9.40 -0.66
N MET A 17 7.46 -8.59 -0.69
CA MET A 17 6.61 -8.45 -1.87
C MET A 17 7.19 -7.41 -2.83
N SER A 18 7.15 -7.70 -4.13
CA SER A 18 7.36 -6.73 -5.19
C SER A 18 6.14 -5.82 -5.38
N ILE A 19 6.31 -4.70 -6.11
CA ILE A 19 5.17 -3.83 -6.48
C ILE A 19 4.16 -4.60 -7.34
N CYS A 20 4.64 -5.44 -8.26
CA CYS A 20 3.80 -6.23 -9.15
C CYS A 20 2.96 -7.26 -8.36
N GLU A 21 3.54 -7.91 -7.35
CA GLU A 21 2.79 -8.82 -6.48
C GLU A 21 1.70 -8.09 -5.68
N LEU A 22 2.02 -6.92 -5.11
CA LEU A 22 1.02 -6.13 -4.39
C LEU A 22 -0.09 -5.63 -5.32
N ALA A 23 0.25 -5.23 -6.55
CA ALA A 23 -0.72 -4.84 -7.57
C ALA A 23 -1.68 -5.97 -7.91
N ASN A 24 -1.14 -7.15 -8.22
CA ASN A 24 -1.91 -8.35 -8.53
C ASN A 24 -2.85 -8.74 -7.38
N LYS A 25 -2.36 -8.68 -6.13
CA LYS A 25 -3.17 -9.00 -4.95
C LYS A 25 -4.24 -7.94 -4.63
N SER A 26 -3.94 -6.65 -4.83
CA SER A 26 -4.85 -5.54 -4.49
C SER A 26 -5.82 -5.17 -5.62
N GLY A 27 -5.59 -5.66 -6.84
CA GLY A 27 -6.34 -5.26 -8.04
C GLY A 27 -6.10 -3.80 -8.44
N LEU A 28 -4.95 -3.25 -8.05
CA LEU A 28 -4.49 -1.90 -8.42
C LEU A 28 -3.37 -2.02 -9.45
N SER A 29 -3.10 -0.96 -10.21
CA SER A 29 -1.97 -0.98 -11.14
C SER A 29 -0.64 -0.74 -10.44
N ASP A 30 0.44 -1.34 -10.96
CA ASP A 30 1.81 -1.11 -10.52
C ASP A 30 2.16 0.38 -10.45
N SER A 31 1.75 1.14 -11.48
CA SER A 31 1.97 2.58 -11.56
C SER A 31 1.24 3.33 -10.44
N TYR A 32 0.00 2.92 -10.11
CA TYR A 32 -0.73 3.53 -9.00
C TYR A 32 0.01 3.32 -7.68
N LEU A 33 0.41 2.08 -7.38
CA LEU A 33 1.12 1.75 -6.14
C LEU A 33 2.48 2.43 -6.06
N SER A 34 3.25 2.43 -7.15
CA SER A 34 4.54 3.11 -7.21
C SER A 34 4.40 4.61 -6.95
N ARG A 35 3.43 5.27 -7.59
CA ARG A 35 3.18 6.70 -7.37
C ARG A 35 2.75 6.99 -5.93
N LEU A 36 1.94 6.10 -5.34
CA LEU A 36 1.52 6.22 -3.94
C LEU A 36 2.70 6.04 -2.97
N GLU A 37 3.48 4.97 -3.12
CA GLU A 37 4.66 4.67 -2.28
C GLU A 37 5.75 5.74 -2.35
N ASN A 38 5.82 6.49 -3.46
CA ASN A 38 6.78 7.56 -3.66
C ASN A 38 6.18 8.97 -3.43
N GLY A 39 4.95 9.07 -2.90
CA GLY A 39 4.29 10.33 -2.54
C GLY A 39 3.87 11.22 -3.72
N GLN A 40 3.90 10.69 -4.95
CA GLN A 40 3.43 11.35 -6.17
C GLN A 40 1.91 11.27 -6.32
N ARG A 41 1.28 10.32 -5.64
CA ARG A 41 -0.15 10.25 -5.44
C ARG A 41 -0.44 10.35 -3.96
N LYS A 42 -1.40 11.21 -3.61
CA LYS A 42 -1.85 11.47 -2.25
C LYS A 42 -3.33 11.14 -2.15
N ASP A 43 -3.82 11.03 -0.92
CA ASP A 43 -5.25 10.93 -0.60
C ASP A 43 -5.98 9.79 -1.34
N PRO A 44 -5.51 8.53 -1.24
CA PRO A 44 -6.29 7.40 -1.73
C PRO A 44 -7.61 7.28 -0.94
N SER A 45 -8.65 6.77 -1.59
CA SER A 45 -9.91 6.49 -0.91
C SER A 45 -9.72 5.39 0.14
N ILE A 46 -10.60 5.36 1.15
CA ILE A 46 -10.62 4.31 2.17
C ILE A 46 -10.72 2.92 1.52
N SER A 47 -11.53 2.78 0.47
CA SER A 47 -11.64 1.54 -0.32
C SER A 47 -10.28 1.10 -0.89
N THR A 48 -9.50 2.02 -1.45
CA THR A 48 -8.15 1.72 -1.94
C THR A 48 -7.23 1.30 -0.80
N VAL A 49 -7.26 2.01 0.32
CA VAL A 49 -6.44 1.66 1.49
C VAL A 49 -6.78 0.24 1.93
N ILE A 50 -8.06 -0.10 2.12
CA ILE A 50 -8.51 -1.44 2.49
C ILE A 50 -7.96 -2.49 1.51
N LYS A 51 -8.08 -2.29 0.19
CA LYS A 51 -7.52 -3.21 -0.82
C LYS A 51 -6.03 -3.45 -0.63
N ILE A 52 -5.26 -2.39 -0.36
CA ILE A 52 -3.82 -2.47 -0.16
C ILE A 52 -3.50 -3.22 1.14
N VAL A 53 -4.13 -2.86 2.26
CA VAL A 53 -3.83 -3.48 3.55
C VAL A 53 -4.28 -4.96 3.58
N THR A 54 -5.41 -5.28 2.94
CA THR A 54 -5.85 -6.68 2.74
C THR A 54 -4.87 -7.46 1.87
N ALA A 55 -4.37 -6.88 0.77
CA ALA A 55 -3.37 -7.51 -0.09
C ALA A 55 -2.01 -7.70 0.60
N LEU A 56 -1.69 -6.80 1.54
CA LEU A 56 -0.55 -6.92 2.44
C LEU A 56 -0.80 -7.93 3.56
N GLU A 57 -1.99 -8.52 3.71
CA GLU A 57 -2.35 -9.43 4.80
C GLU A 57 -2.06 -8.79 6.17
N ILE A 58 -2.50 -7.55 6.35
CA ILE A 58 -2.44 -6.79 7.60
C ILE A 58 -3.88 -6.37 7.94
N SER A 59 -4.21 -6.24 9.23
CA SER A 59 -5.50 -5.65 9.61
C SER A 59 -5.46 -4.13 9.45
N ILE A 60 -6.60 -3.49 9.19
CA ILE A 60 -6.64 -2.03 9.10
C ILE A 60 -6.23 -1.38 10.44
N ASP A 61 -6.57 -2.00 11.56
CA ASP A 61 -6.21 -1.58 12.90
C ASP A 61 -4.70 -1.60 13.14
N ASP A 62 -4.01 -2.67 12.71
CA ASP A 62 -2.55 -2.77 12.83
C ASP A 62 -1.85 -1.77 11.90
N PHE A 63 -2.41 -1.55 10.70
CA PHE A 63 -1.86 -0.59 9.75
C PHE A 63 -1.97 0.86 10.23
N ILE A 64 -3.01 1.21 10.98
CA ILE A 64 -3.15 2.55 11.56
C ILE A 64 -2.13 2.77 12.70
N LYS A 65 -1.76 1.73 13.44
CA LYS A 65 -0.82 1.78 14.57
C LYS A 65 0.66 1.80 14.17
N LEU A 66 0.99 1.32 12.97
CA LEU A 66 2.34 1.35 12.36
C LEU A 66 2.88 2.76 12.25
#